data_AF-A0A496AZ85-F1
#
_entry.id   AF-A0A496AZ85-F1
#
_cell.length_a   1.000
_cell.length_b   1.000
_cell.length_c   1.000
_cell.angle_alpha   90.00
_cell.angle_beta   90.00
_cell.angle_gamma   90.00
#
_symmetry.space_group_name_H-M   'P 1'
#
loop_
_entity.id
_entity.type
_entity.pdbx_description
1 polymer ?
#
loop_
_entity_poly.entity_id
_entity_poly.type
_entity_poly.pdbx_seq_one_letter_code
_entity_poly.pdbx_strand_id
1 'polypeptide(L)'
;MKLKCQLTGAKCPSYSHKGEFQPDNATITGLLPDLDRCASCIALEPPSRPAFRDDLIQIASVTLIEKGPTFNPTHESGASFGTFIRPKICGNLINAKHKELKLYARECPESYMDSYTNGKLNAEDQRDINLILNTPDADAECFVDRLIWEISVANFEKVLPQLIEALTHREQQVFTCIREDMSNCDIAKLLKLSLPRISQLAKKVEQKLRQECQKFGLIE
;
A
#
# COMPACT_ATOMS: atom_id res chain seq x y z
N MET A 1 -20.29 19.55 7.42
CA MET A 1 -21.59 18.85 7.45
C MET A 1 -21.54 17.78 8.53
N LYS A 2 -22.45 17.81 9.53
CA LYS A 2 -22.58 16.74 10.53
C LYS A 2 -23.60 15.72 10.03
N LEU A 3 -23.31 14.42 10.14
CA LEU A 3 -24.23 13.35 9.74
C LEU A 3 -25.43 13.33 10.69
N LYS A 4 -26.63 12.94 10.21
CA LYS A 4 -27.86 12.90 11.03
C LYS A 4 -27.69 12.13 12.35
N CYS A 5 -26.94 11.02 12.36
CA CYS A 5 -26.67 10.27 13.59
C CYS A 5 -25.80 11.02 14.61
N GLN A 6 -24.98 12.00 14.19
CA GLN A 6 -24.22 12.87 15.10
C GLN A 6 -25.09 13.94 15.76
N LEU A 7 -26.24 14.30 15.17
CA LEU A 7 -27.17 15.28 15.73
C LEU A 7 -28.08 14.67 16.80
N THR A 8 -28.34 13.36 16.73
CA THR A 8 -29.23 12.64 17.65
C THR A 8 -28.50 11.87 18.74
N GLY A 9 -27.16 11.88 18.77
CA GLY A 9 -26.37 11.10 19.73
C GLY A 9 -26.48 9.58 19.56
N ALA A 10 -27.15 9.11 18.50
CA ALA A 10 -27.34 7.70 18.21
C ALA A 10 -26.12 7.14 17.48
N LYS A 11 -25.60 5.98 17.92
CA LYS A 11 -24.60 5.24 17.16
C LYS A 11 -25.22 4.85 15.82
N CYS A 12 -24.59 5.22 14.70
CA CYS A 12 -25.06 4.79 13.39
C CYS A 12 -25.05 3.25 13.34
N PRO A 13 -26.08 2.59 12.77
CA PRO A 13 -26.15 1.14 12.72
C PRO A 13 -24.94 0.56 11.97
N SER A 14 -24.48 -0.61 12.40
CA SER A 14 -23.37 -1.32 11.75
C SER A 14 -23.74 -1.70 10.32
N TYR A 15 -22.90 -1.32 9.36
CA TYR A 15 -23.16 -1.60 7.94
C TYR A 15 -23.13 -3.10 7.66
N SER A 16 -24.26 -3.68 7.28
CA SER A 16 -24.36 -5.09 6.88
C SER A 16 -23.93 -5.26 5.41
N HIS A 17 -22.86 -6.01 5.18
CA HIS A 17 -22.28 -6.28 3.84
C HIS A 17 -23.10 -7.28 2.99
N LYS A 18 -24.37 -7.52 3.32
CA LYS A 18 -25.23 -8.54 2.67
C LYS A 18 -26.07 -8.00 1.50
N GLY A 19 -25.71 -6.86 0.93
CA GLY A 19 -26.37 -6.38 -0.28
C GLY A 19 -25.92 -7.17 -1.51
N GLU A 20 -26.86 -7.56 -2.36
CA GLU A 20 -26.60 -7.93 -3.75
C GLU A 20 -26.95 -6.71 -4.61
N PHE A 21 -26.10 -5.69 -4.58
CA PHE A 21 -26.27 -4.54 -5.45
C PHE A 21 -25.57 -4.79 -6.77
N GLN A 22 -26.30 -4.70 -7.88
CA GLN A 22 -25.70 -4.69 -9.21
C GLN A 22 -25.73 -3.24 -9.72
N PRO A 23 -24.60 -2.51 -9.67
CA PRO A 23 -24.56 -1.17 -10.23
C PRO A 23 -24.80 -1.25 -11.74
N ASP A 24 -25.74 -0.46 -12.25
CA ASP A 24 -25.97 -0.33 -13.68
C ASP A 24 -24.88 0.55 -14.34
N ASN A 25 -24.80 0.47 -15.67
CA ASN A 25 -23.82 1.25 -16.42
C ASN A 25 -23.98 2.76 -16.19
N ALA A 26 -25.20 3.25 -15.95
CA ALA A 26 -25.46 4.66 -15.67
C ALA A 26 -24.84 5.10 -14.33
N THR A 27 -25.01 4.30 -13.28
CA THR A 27 -24.43 4.53 -11.94
C THR A 27 -22.91 4.48 -11.97
N ILE A 28 -22.32 3.54 -12.71
CA ILE A 28 -20.87 3.44 -12.88
C ILE A 28 -20.34 4.64 -13.67
N THR A 29 -20.97 4.97 -14.79
CA THR A 29 -20.56 6.10 -15.65
C THR A 29 -20.61 7.42 -14.90
N GLY A 30 -21.63 7.62 -14.06
CA GLY A 30 -21.75 8.80 -13.20
C GLY A 30 -20.63 8.96 -12.16
N LEU A 31 -19.94 7.87 -11.81
CA LEU A 31 -18.81 7.88 -10.87
C LEU A 31 -17.44 8.04 -11.56
N LEU A 32 -17.32 7.82 -12.86
CA LEU A 32 -16.04 7.92 -13.57
C LEU A 32 -15.34 9.29 -13.37
N PRO A 33 -16.04 10.44 -13.44
CA PRO A 33 -15.42 11.74 -13.15
C PRO A 33 -14.90 11.85 -11.72
N ASP A 34 -15.55 11.17 -10.77
CA ASP A 34 -15.10 11.16 -9.38
C ASP A 34 -13.87 10.27 -9.20
N LEU A 35 -13.76 9.15 -9.93
CA LEU A 35 -12.56 8.30 -9.91
C LEU A 35 -11.35 9.09 -10.43
N ASP A 36 -11.54 9.78 -11.55
CA ASP A 36 -10.51 10.62 -12.19
C ASP A 36 -10.04 11.73 -11.23
N ARG A 37 -11.00 12.40 -10.58
CA ARG A 37 -10.72 13.43 -9.58
C ARG A 37 -9.97 12.86 -8.38
N CYS A 38 -10.43 11.73 -7.82
CA CYS A 38 -9.78 11.09 -6.68
C CYS A 38 -8.34 10.65 -7.01
N ALA A 39 -8.13 10.02 -8.16
CA ALA A 39 -6.79 9.63 -8.61
C ALA A 39 -5.88 10.85 -8.81
N SER A 40 -6.39 11.91 -9.45
CA SER A 40 -5.64 13.16 -9.66
C SER A 40 -5.28 13.84 -8.33
N CYS A 41 -6.22 13.91 -7.38
CA CYS A 41 -5.96 14.47 -6.06
C CYS A 41 -4.86 13.69 -5.32
N ILE A 42 -4.94 12.36 -5.30
CA ILE A 42 -3.96 11.53 -4.60
C ILE A 42 -2.59 11.59 -5.31
N ALA A 43 -2.55 11.59 -6.65
CA ALA A 43 -1.30 11.70 -7.41
C ALA A 43 -0.59 13.03 -7.17
N LEU A 44 -1.33 14.13 -7.00
CA LEU A 44 -0.77 15.48 -6.80
C LEU A 44 -0.51 15.83 -5.34
N GLU A 45 -1.14 15.14 -4.39
CA GLU A 45 -0.89 15.33 -2.97
C GLU A 45 0.60 15.07 -2.64
N PRO A 46 1.24 15.81 -1.73
CA PRO A 46 2.63 15.54 -1.36
C PRO A 46 2.83 14.19 -0.63
N PRO A 47 3.95 13.50 -0.85
CA PRO A 47 4.89 13.70 -1.94
C PRO A 47 4.23 13.33 -3.28
N SER A 48 4.37 14.23 -4.26
CA SER A 48 3.63 14.15 -5.52
C SER A 48 4.21 13.07 -6.44
N ARG A 49 3.31 12.32 -7.08
CA ARG A 49 3.60 11.23 -8.03
C ARG A 49 2.60 11.30 -9.19
N PRO A 50 2.68 12.32 -10.05
CA PRO A 50 1.77 12.44 -11.19
C PRO A 50 1.86 11.25 -12.15
N ALA A 51 3.04 10.61 -12.27
CA ALA A 51 3.22 9.42 -13.10
C ALA A 51 2.40 8.21 -12.62
N PHE A 52 2.08 8.13 -11.33
CA PHE A 52 1.30 7.02 -10.75
C PHE A 52 -0.22 7.22 -10.90
N ARG A 53 -0.66 8.29 -11.56
CA ARG A 53 -2.08 8.66 -11.68
C ARG A 53 -2.90 7.59 -12.42
N ASP A 54 -2.38 7.04 -13.51
CA ASP A 54 -3.15 6.10 -14.33
C ASP A 54 -3.33 4.76 -13.61
N ASP A 55 -2.31 4.31 -12.86
CA ASP A 55 -2.41 3.16 -11.96
C ASP A 55 -3.45 3.41 -10.85
N LEU A 56 -3.48 4.62 -10.28
CA LEU A 56 -4.51 5.01 -9.32
C LEU A 56 -5.92 4.96 -9.93
N ILE A 57 -6.10 5.34 -11.20
CA ILE A 57 -7.40 5.20 -11.89
C ILE A 57 -7.79 3.72 -12.02
N GLN A 58 -6.85 2.85 -12.38
CA GLN A 58 -7.12 1.41 -12.46
C GLN A 58 -7.50 0.84 -11.09
N ILE A 59 -6.76 1.18 -10.03
CA ILE A 59 -7.04 0.75 -8.65
C ILE A 59 -8.42 1.24 -8.20
N ALA A 60 -8.79 2.47 -8.53
CA ALA A 60 -10.11 3.02 -8.24
C ALA A 60 -11.22 2.22 -8.94
N SER A 61 -11.00 1.86 -10.21
CA SER A 61 -11.93 1.08 -11.03
C SER A 61 -12.10 -0.35 -10.50
N VAL A 62 -11.00 -1.02 -10.14
CA VAL A 62 -11.05 -2.36 -9.51
C VAL A 62 -11.77 -2.29 -8.17
N THR A 63 -11.49 -1.28 -7.35
CA THR A 63 -12.16 -1.09 -6.05
C THR A 63 -13.66 -0.92 -6.22
N LEU A 64 -14.10 -0.19 -7.24
CA LEU A 64 -15.52 -0.03 -7.57
C LEU A 64 -16.18 -1.38 -7.91
N ILE A 65 -15.52 -2.20 -8.73
CA ILE A 65 -16.02 -3.53 -9.13
C ILE A 65 -16.07 -4.50 -7.93
N GLU A 66 -15.03 -4.52 -7.11
CA GLU A 66 -14.93 -5.46 -5.98
C GLU A 66 -15.83 -5.10 -4.80
N LYS A 67 -15.91 -3.80 -4.48
CA LYS A 67 -16.60 -3.34 -3.26
C LYS A 67 -18.00 -2.82 -3.56
N GLY A 68 -18.26 -2.38 -4.79
CA GLY A 68 -19.55 -1.88 -5.22
C GLY A 68 -20.71 -2.85 -4.92
N PRO A 69 -20.59 -4.15 -5.26
CA PRO A 69 -21.66 -5.10 -5.06
C PRO A 69 -22.09 -5.30 -3.61
N THR A 70 -21.19 -5.02 -2.66
CA THR A 70 -21.48 -5.11 -1.22
C THR A 70 -22.33 -3.95 -0.68
N PHE A 71 -22.68 -2.98 -1.53
CA PHE A 71 -23.60 -1.91 -1.18
C PHE A 71 -24.99 -2.47 -0.90
N ASN A 72 -25.60 -2.05 0.20
CA ASN A 72 -26.98 -2.32 0.53
C ASN A 72 -27.84 -1.05 0.29
N PRO A 73 -28.63 -0.99 -0.79
CA PRO A 73 -29.49 0.16 -1.08
C PRO A 73 -30.63 0.35 -0.07
N THR A 74 -31.01 -0.71 0.66
CA THR A 74 -32.08 -0.66 1.66
C THR A 74 -31.56 -0.44 3.08
N HIS A 75 -30.27 -0.11 3.24
CA HIS A 75 -29.68 0.14 4.55
C HIS A 75 -30.33 1.35 5.26
N GLU A 76 -30.58 1.21 6.56
CA GLU A 76 -31.28 2.20 7.39
C GLU A 76 -30.64 3.59 7.41
N SER A 77 -29.35 3.69 7.08
CA SER A 77 -28.66 4.99 6.98
C SER A 77 -29.10 5.85 5.80
N GLY A 78 -29.74 5.26 4.78
CA GLY A 78 -30.13 5.97 3.54
C GLY A 78 -28.94 6.53 2.76
N ALA A 79 -27.71 6.03 2.99
CA ALA A 79 -26.53 6.51 2.31
C ALA A 79 -26.58 6.14 0.82
N SER A 80 -26.24 7.10 -0.06
CA SER A 80 -26.15 6.81 -1.49
C SER A 80 -24.97 5.90 -1.81
N PHE A 81 -25.03 5.22 -2.97
CA PHE A 81 -23.92 4.39 -3.45
C PHE A 81 -22.59 5.16 -3.50
N GLY A 82 -22.61 6.39 -4.02
CA GLY A 82 -21.44 7.28 -4.02
C GLY A 82 -20.87 7.54 -2.62
N THR A 83 -21.75 7.76 -1.63
CA THR A 83 -21.34 7.96 -0.22
C THR A 83 -20.69 6.70 0.37
N PHE A 84 -21.16 5.53 -0.03
CA PHE A 84 -20.60 4.24 0.39
C PHE A 84 -19.25 3.93 -0.26
N ILE A 85 -19.13 4.16 -1.58
CA ILE A 85 -17.99 3.67 -2.36
C ILE A 85 -16.79 4.63 -2.34
N ARG A 86 -17.02 5.95 -2.30
CA ARG A 86 -15.93 6.96 -2.33
C ARG A 86 -14.91 6.78 -1.19
N PRO A 87 -15.31 6.58 0.09
CA PRO A 87 -14.32 6.37 1.16
C PRO A 87 -13.46 5.12 0.96
N LYS A 88 -14.03 4.06 0.36
CA LYS A 88 -13.30 2.82 0.07
C LYS A 88 -12.28 3.02 -1.06
N ILE A 89 -12.69 3.73 -2.11
CA ILE A 89 -11.80 4.12 -3.21
C ILE A 89 -10.65 4.97 -2.65
N CYS A 90 -10.94 6.08 -1.98
CA CYS A 90 -9.90 6.95 -1.41
C CYS A 90 -8.95 6.19 -0.47
N GLY A 91 -9.49 5.33 0.41
CA GLY A 91 -8.66 4.51 1.30
C GLY A 91 -7.71 3.58 0.55
N ASN A 92 -8.18 2.93 -0.52
CA ASN A 92 -7.35 2.08 -1.36
C ASN A 92 -6.30 2.87 -2.14
N LEU A 93 -6.64 4.04 -2.69
CA LEU A 93 -5.70 4.91 -3.41
C LEU A 93 -4.60 5.45 -2.51
N ILE A 94 -4.96 5.91 -1.31
CA ILE A 94 -4.01 6.36 -0.30
C ILE A 94 -3.05 5.22 0.05
N ASN A 95 -3.57 4.02 0.31
CA ASN A 95 -2.75 2.86 0.64
C ASN A 95 -1.81 2.47 -0.51
N ALA A 96 -2.31 2.50 -1.75
CA ALA A 96 -1.50 2.22 -2.94
C ALA A 96 -0.37 3.23 -3.10
N LYS A 97 -0.67 4.53 -3.00
CA LYS A 97 0.36 5.57 -3.05
C LYS A 97 1.38 5.41 -1.93
N HIS A 98 0.97 5.10 -0.71
CA HIS A 98 1.92 4.86 0.38
C HIS A 98 2.83 3.66 0.11
N LYS A 99 2.33 2.60 -0.54
CA LYS A 99 3.16 1.45 -0.95
C LYS A 99 4.13 1.86 -2.06
N GLU A 100 3.65 2.59 -3.06
CA GLU A 100 4.45 3.07 -4.18
C GLU A 100 5.59 3.97 -3.68
N LEU A 101 5.30 4.91 -2.79
CA LEU A 101 6.32 5.76 -2.19
C LEU A 101 7.35 4.97 -1.37
N LYS A 102 6.92 3.90 -0.69
CA LYS A 102 7.84 3.00 0.03
C LYS A 102 8.71 2.20 -0.93
N LEU A 103 8.19 1.79 -2.09
CA LEU A 103 8.96 1.09 -3.12
C LEU A 103 9.93 2.05 -3.81
N TYR A 104 9.46 3.21 -4.22
CA TYR A 104 10.33 4.23 -4.81
C TYR A 104 11.45 4.65 -3.87
N ALA A 105 11.16 4.85 -2.58
CA ALA A 105 12.19 5.16 -1.59
C ALA A 105 13.23 4.03 -1.43
N ARG A 106 12.89 2.78 -1.80
CA ARG A 106 13.81 1.64 -1.83
C ARG A 106 14.58 1.53 -3.14
N GLU A 107 13.96 1.92 -4.26
CA GLU A 107 14.52 1.77 -5.62
C GLU A 107 15.32 2.98 -6.08
N CYS A 108 15.02 4.18 -5.56
CA CYS A 108 15.65 5.44 -5.94
C CYS A 108 15.96 6.28 -4.69
N PRO A 109 17.08 6.02 -4.00
CA PRO A 109 17.61 6.95 -3.01
C PRO A 109 18.04 8.22 -3.76
N GLU A 110 17.52 9.38 -3.37
CA GLU A 110 17.64 10.65 -4.11
C GLU A 110 19.06 10.96 -4.60
N SER A 111 19.30 10.68 -5.89
CA SER A 111 20.31 11.31 -6.72
C SER A 111 19.55 11.97 -7.86
N TYR A 112 19.68 13.30 -7.95
CA TYR A 112 19.05 14.22 -8.90
C TYR A 112 17.57 14.51 -8.68
N MET A 113 17.29 15.57 -7.91
CA MET A 113 16.51 16.69 -8.42
C MET A 113 16.89 17.95 -7.65
N ASP A 114 17.87 18.69 -8.15
CA ASP A 114 17.73 20.14 -8.11
C ASP A 114 18.22 20.74 -9.42
N SER A 115 17.28 20.83 -10.35
CA SER A 115 17.22 21.88 -11.35
C SER A 115 15.77 22.00 -11.77
N TYR A 116 14.94 22.52 -10.86
CA TYR A 116 13.80 23.30 -11.30
C TYR A 116 14.33 24.43 -12.18
N THR A 117 13.87 24.53 -13.42
CA THR A 117 13.57 25.85 -13.97
C THR A 117 12.57 25.73 -15.11
N ASN A 118 11.41 26.33 -14.86
CA ASN A 118 10.53 26.89 -15.86
C ASN A 118 11.35 27.64 -16.91
N GLY A 119 11.33 27.17 -18.15
CA GLY A 119 11.94 27.84 -19.29
C GLY A 119 10.90 28.50 -20.19
N LYS A 120 10.33 29.63 -19.77
CA LYS A 120 9.90 30.66 -20.73
C LYS A 120 10.15 32.07 -20.17
N LEU A 121 11.03 32.76 -20.90
CA LEU A 121 11.25 34.21 -21.03
C LEU A 121 12.19 34.93 -20.03
N ASN A 122 13.35 35.28 -20.60
CA ASN A 122 14.07 36.56 -20.52
C ASN A 122 15.08 36.85 -19.39
N ALA A 123 16.35 36.88 -19.82
CA ALA A 123 17.34 37.96 -19.69
C ALA A 123 17.82 38.44 -18.30
N GLU A 124 19.15 38.30 -18.17
CA GLU A 124 20.13 39.21 -17.53
C GLU A 124 20.49 39.06 -16.03
N ASP A 125 21.81 38.98 -15.81
CA ASP A 125 22.61 39.34 -14.62
C ASP A 125 22.38 38.55 -13.30
N GLN A 126 23.33 38.29 -12.40
CA GLN A 126 24.78 38.46 -12.31
C GLN A 126 25.24 37.60 -11.10
N ARG A 127 26.46 37.06 -11.21
CA ARG A 127 27.45 36.74 -10.15
C ARG A 127 27.03 36.94 -8.68
N ASP A 128 27.26 35.93 -7.83
CA ASP A 128 28.39 36.03 -6.90
C ASP A 128 28.80 34.68 -6.31
N ILE A 129 30.10 34.43 -6.43
CA ILE A 129 30.86 33.29 -5.93
C ILE A 129 31.45 33.73 -4.59
N ASN A 130 31.09 33.05 -3.50
CA ASN A 130 31.91 32.69 -2.32
C ASN A 130 31.08 32.72 -1.03
N LEU A 131 30.71 31.54 -0.51
CA LEU A 131 30.79 31.29 0.93
C LEU A 131 30.97 29.79 1.23
N ILE A 132 32.25 29.42 1.32
CA ILE A 132 32.83 28.55 2.36
C ILE A 132 32.24 27.13 2.48
N LEU A 133 32.98 26.22 1.84
CA LEU A 133 33.25 24.83 2.24
C LEU A 133 33.05 24.58 3.75
N ASN A 134 32.02 23.82 4.10
CA ASN A 134 31.93 22.92 5.26
C ASN A 134 30.55 22.23 5.26
N THR A 135 30.33 21.32 4.31
CA THR A 135 29.26 20.33 4.43
C THR A 135 29.88 19.00 4.88
N PRO A 136 29.37 18.36 5.95
CA PRO A 136 29.77 17.01 6.32
C PRO A 136 29.50 16.11 5.13
N ASP A 137 30.43 15.19 4.88
CA ASP A 137 30.39 14.24 3.78
C ASP A 137 29.09 13.41 3.82
N ALA A 138 28.11 13.78 3.00
CA ALA A 138 26.81 13.11 2.92
C ALA A 138 26.91 11.70 2.34
N ASP A 139 28.04 11.32 1.75
CA ASP A 139 28.34 9.95 1.33
C ASP A 139 28.59 9.00 2.52
N ALA A 140 28.96 9.52 3.68
CA ALA A 140 29.24 8.69 4.86
C ALA A 140 27.97 8.07 5.45
N GLU A 141 26.83 8.77 5.42
CA GLU A 141 25.56 8.26 5.95
C GLU A 141 24.90 7.25 4.99
N CYS A 142 25.03 7.44 3.67
CA CYS A 142 24.52 6.51 2.65
C CYS A 142 25.27 5.17 2.62
N PHE A 143 26.59 5.19 2.85
CA PHE A 143 27.38 3.97 2.99
C PHE A 143 26.97 3.17 4.22
N VAL A 144 26.74 3.83 5.36
CA VAL A 144 26.35 3.16 6.60
C VAL A 144 24.99 2.49 6.44
N ASP A 145 24.01 3.14 5.82
CA ASP A 145 22.69 2.54 5.59
C ASP A 145 22.74 1.36 4.61
N ARG A 146 23.49 1.47 3.52
CA ARG A 146 23.71 0.35 2.59
C ARG A 146 24.43 -0.81 3.29
N LEU A 147 25.46 -0.51 4.08
CA LEU A 147 26.21 -1.51 4.83
C LEU A 147 25.32 -2.17 5.89
N ILE A 148 24.46 -1.42 6.59
CA ILE A 148 23.49 -1.94 7.55
C ILE A 148 22.49 -2.86 6.82
N TRP A 149 22.00 -2.48 5.64
CA TRP A 149 21.12 -3.32 4.83
C TRP A 149 21.82 -4.62 4.39
N GLU A 150 23.02 -4.53 3.84
CA GLU A 150 23.81 -5.69 3.41
C GLU A 150 24.16 -6.62 4.58
N ILE A 151 24.52 -6.05 5.73
CA ILE A 151 24.73 -6.80 6.98
C ILE A 151 23.43 -7.45 7.44
N SER A 152 22.30 -6.75 7.37
CA SER A 152 20.99 -7.28 7.77
C SER A 152 20.55 -8.44 6.87
N VAL A 153 20.74 -8.32 5.56
CA VAL A 153 20.49 -9.40 4.59
C VAL A 153 21.42 -10.58 4.86
N ALA A 154 22.73 -10.35 5.02
CA ALA A 154 23.69 -11.41 5.32
C ALA A 154 23.41 -12.11 6.66
N ASN A 155 22.97 -11.36 7.68
CA ASN A 155 22.57 -11.92 8.97
C ASN A 155 21.27 -12.72 8.84
N PHE A 156 20.31 -12.23 8.07
CA PHE A 156 19.08 -12.96 7.78
C PHE A 156 19.36 -14.26 7.02
N GLU A 157 20.21 -14.24 6.00
CA GLU A 157 20.60 -15.43 5.22
C GLU A 157 21.28 -16.50 6.08
N LYS A 158 22.13 -16.09 7.04
CA LYS A 158 22.78 -17.02 7.99
C LYS A 158 21.79 -17.71 8.91
N VAL A 159 20.72 -17.01 9.29
CA VAL A 159 19.72 -17.47 10.27
C VAL A 159 18.52 -18.14 9.59
N LEU A 160 18.32 -17.91 8.28
CA LEU A 160 17.24 -18.47 7.48
C LEU A 160 17.09 -20.00 7.60
N PRO A 161 18.15 -20.82 7.60
CA PRO A 161 18.02 -22.26 7.82
C PRO A 161 17.39 -22.59 9.17
N GLN A 162 17.78 -21.88 10.23
CA GLN A 162 17.28 -22.08 11.60
C GLN A 162 15.82 -21.59 11.74
N LEU A 163 15.46 -20.51 11.03
CA LEU A 163 14.08 -20.03 10.93
C LEU A 163 13.17 -21.06 10.25
N ILE A 164 13.67 -21.70 9.19
CA ILE A 164 12.93 -22.75 8.48
C ILE A 164 12.79 -24.00 9.36
N GLU A 165 13.82 -24.38 10.13
CA GLU A 165 13.76 -25.50 11.07
C GLU A 165 12.72 -25.31 12.19
N ALA A 166 12.45 -24.06 12.61
CA ALA A 166 11.41 -23.77 13.60
C ALA A 166 9.98 -23.97 13.07
N LEU A 167 9.81 -24.02 11.74
CA LEU A 167 8.55 -24.33 11.10
C LEU A 167 8.33 -25.84 11.03
N THR A 168 7.10 -26.29 11.26
CA THR A 168 6.72 -27.67 10.99
C THR A 168 6.77 -27.96 9.49
N HIS A 169 6.91 -29.22 9.10
CA HIS A 169 6.93 -29.62 7.68
C HIS A 169 5.77 -29.02 6.85
N ARG A 170 4.57 -28.94 7.44
CA ARG A 170 3.39 -28.36 6.77
C ARG A 170 3.51 -26.84 6.61
N GLU A 171 4.08 -26.16 7.59
CA GLU A 171 4.34 -24.71 7.57
C GLU A 171 5.47 -24.37 6.60
N GLN A 172 6.51 -25.21 6.53
CA GLN A 172 7.60 -25.09 5.54
C GLN A 172 7.06 -25.16 4.11
N GLN A 173 6.18 -26.12 3.80
CA GLN A 173 5.56 -26.22 2.48
C GLN A 173 4.78 -24.96 2.10
N VAL A 174 4.00 -24.41 3.05
CA VAL A 174 3.27 -23.14 2.84
C VAL A 174 4.25 -21.99 2.67
N PHE A 175 5.32 -21.92 3.47
CA PHE A 175 6.35 -20.90 3.37
C PHE A 175 7.08 -20.93 2.02
N THR A 176 7.44 -22.11 1.51
CA THR A 176 8.04 -22.26 0.17
C THR A 176 7.12 -21.71 -0.91
N CYS A 177 5.83 -22.03 -0.87
CA CYS A 177 4.89 -21.51 -1.85
C CYS A 177 4.71 -19.98 -1.75
N ILE A 178 4.71 -19.43 -0.53
CA ILE A 178 4.68 -17.97 -0.32
C ILE A 178 5.95 -17.30 -0.89
N ARG A 179 7.11 -17.93 -0.72
CA ARG A 179 8.39 -17.44 -1.26
C ARG A 179 8.41 -17.44 -2.79
N GLU A 180 7.67 -18.35 -3.42
CA GLU A 180 7.46 -18.42 -4.88
C GLU A 180 6.31 -17.51 -5.36
N ASP A 181 5.84 -16.60 -4.51
CA ASP A 181 4.76 -15.63 -4.78
C ASP A 181 3.43 -16.27 -5.18
N MET A 182 3.14 -17.47 -4.68
CA MET A 182 1.88 -18.16 -4.96
C MET A 182 0.71 -17.57 -4.15
N SER A 183 -0.44 -17.42 -4.80
CA SER A 183 -1.67 -17.00 -4.11
C SER A 183 -2.18 -18.07 -3.13
N ASN A 184 -2.83 -17.66 -2.03
CA ASN A 184 -3.41 -18.58 -1.05
C ASN A 184 -4.42 -19.57 -1.67
N CYS A 185 -5.11 -19.17 -2.74
CA CYS A 185 -6.03 -20.02 -3.48
C CYS A 185 -5.29 -21.16 -4.21
N ASP A 186 -4.12 -20.86 -4.78
CA ASP A 186 -3.33 -21.85 -5.51
C ASP A 186 -2.57 -22.76 -4.55
N ILE A 187 -2.11 -22.23 -3.42
CA ILE A 187 -1.55 -23.03 -2.32
C ILE A 187 -2.59 -24.01 -1.78
N ALA A 188 -3.84 -23.57 -1.61
CA ALA A 188 -4.94 -24.43 -1.15
C ALA A 188 -5.19 -25.61 -2.10
N LYS A 189 -5.18 -25.35 -3.42
CA LYS A 189 -5.29 -26.40 -4.45
C LYS A 189 -4.09 -27.34 -4.42
N LEU A 190 -2.86 -26.79 -4.39
CA LEU A 190 -1.61 -27.55 -4.43
C LEU A 190 -1.48 -28.48 -3.21
N LEU A 191 -1.74 -27.96 -2.01
CA LEU A 191 -1.60 -28.70 -0.75
C LEU A 191 -2.86 -29.50 -0.38
N LYS A 192 -3.90 -29.45 -1.21
CA LYS A 192 -5.22 -30.08 -1.00
C LYS A 192 -5.81 -29.73 0.37
N LEU A 193 -5.82 -28.44 0.70
CA LEU A 193 -6.33 -27.90 1.95
C LEU A 193 -7.44 -26.86 1.67
N SER A 194 -8.26 -26.59 2.67
CA SER A 194 -9.24 -25.51 2.56
C SER A 194 -8.55 -24.14 2.64
N LEU A 195 -9.10 -23.15 1.93
CA LEU A 195 -8.58 -21.78 1.96
C LEU A 195 -8.48 -21.19 3.38
N PRO A 196 -9.48 -21.35 4.28
CA PRO A 196 -9.34 -20.90 5.66
C PRO A 196 -8.17 -21.54 6.40
N ARG A 197 -7.88 -22.82 6.09
CA ARG A 197 -6.76 -23.54 6.69
C ARG A 197 -5.42 -23.00 6.19
N ILE A 198 -5.31 -22.64 4.92
CA ILE A 198 -4.11 -21.98 4.38
C ILE A 198 -3.91 -20.60 5.03
N SER A 199 -4.96 -19.78 5.14
CA SER A 199 -4.86 -18.48 5.81
C SER A 199 -4.43 -18.59 7.26
N GLN A 200 -4.86 -19.64 7.97
CA GLN A 200 -4.38 -19.93 9.32
C GLN A 200 -2.89 -20.34 9.34
N LEU A 201 -2.46 -21.20 8.41
CA LEU A 201 -1.07 -21.64 8.33
C LEU A 201 -0.14 -20.50 7.96
N ALA A 202 -0.50 -19.64 7.01
CA ALA A 202 0.27 -18.46 6.64
C ALA A 202 0.47 -17.51 7.83
N LYS A 203 -0.60 -17.23 8.60
CA LYS A 203 -0.49 -16.43 9.83
C LYS A 203 0.41 -17.07 10.88
N LYS A 204 0.36 -18.39 11.02
CA LYS A 204 1.24 -19.12 11.96
C LYS A 204 2.71 -19.07 11.53
N VAL A 205 2.97 -19.22 10.24
CA VAL A 205 4.32 -19.06 9.66
C VAL A 205 4.84 -17.67 9.97
N GLU A 206 4.07 -16.62 9.67
CA GLU A 206 4.45 -15.23 9.95
C GLU A 206 4.76 -15.02 11.44
N GLN A 207 3.86 -15.48 12.33
CA GLN A 207 4.04 -15.33 13.77
C GLN A 207 5.29 -16.05 14.29
N LYS A 208 5.53 -17.29 13.83
CA LYS A 208 6.71 -18.07 14.25
C LYS A 208 8.01 -17.45 13.73
N LEU A 209 8.06 -17.11 12.45
CA LEU A 209 9.23 -16.47 11.86
C LEU A 209 9.53 -15.15 12.57
N ARG A 210 8.51 -14.36 12.89
CA ARG A 210 8.69 -13.13 13.67
C ARG A 210 9.26 -13.39 15.07
N GLN A 211 8.73 -14.37 15.79
CA GLN A 211 9.22 -14.74 17.12
C GLN A 211 10.67 -15.24 17.09
N GLU A 212 11.03 -16.06 16.10
CA GLU A 212 12.41 -16.53 15.97
C GLU A 212 13.34 -15.39 15.53
N CYS A 213 12.93 -14.52 14.60
CA CYS A 213 13.71 -13.32 14.25
C CYS A 213 13.97 -12.42 15.47
N GLN A 214 13.02 -12.29 16.40
CA GLN A 214 13.22 -11.58 17.68
C GLN A 214 14.26 -12.29 18.56
N LYS A 215 14.23 -13.62 18.66
CA LYS A 215 15.23 -14.39 19.42
C LYS A 215 16.64 -14.25 18.86
N PHE A 216 16.77 -14.18 17.54
CA PHE A 216 18.05 -13.98 16.86
C PHE A 216 18.48 -12.50 16.81
N GLY A 217 17.70 -11.59 17.41
CA GLY A 217 18.02 -10.15 17.44
C GLY A 217 17.97 -9.49 16.06
N LEU A 218 17.27 -10.09 15.09
CA LEU A 218 17.12 -9.55 13.74
C LEU A 218 16.06 -8.44 13.67
N ILE A 219 15.11 -8.45 14.61
CA ILE A 219 14.05 -7.46 14.76
C ILE A 219 13.76 -7.25 16.26
N GLU A 220 13.34 -6.04 16.64
CA GLU A 220 12.92 -5.71 18.01
C GLU A 220 11.54 -6.28 18.39
#